data_AF-A0A2K1JWC0-F1
#
_entry.id   AF-A0A2K1JWC0-F1
#
_cell.length_a   1.000
_cell.length_b   1.000
_cell.length_c   1.000
_cell.angle_alpha   90.00
_cell.angle_beta   90.00
_cell.angle_gamma   90.00
#
_symmetry.space_group_name_H-M   'P 1'
#
loop_
_entity.id
_entity.type
_entity.pdbx_description
1 polymer ?
#
loop_
_entity_poly.entity_id
_entity_poly.type
_entity_poly.pdbx_seq_one_letter_code
_entity_poly.pdbx_strand_id
1 'polypeptide(L)'
;MAAAGLARAGHLLISRHEYKCGYCKPCSNPKYGYLIRDSPALGYKRHLKEEPRSKTRLVVRADAADNQKLREQQHEIRVCINKTCRKSGSLEMLDVIRSLAPPNVTVESCSCIGICGNGPNLVILPSEMMVSHCNTPAHAARLLALQCGASNPENNLQALHLKQQANKAFERGNLVEAEGLYTEAIELNPSGGLHFIYANRSALRLAQGNFQGALNDAQVAEAISPKWAQAFVRQADALSAMGEVERALAALSTALCLDPLLRRSKGFQSKSRELQMKLETASASM
;
A
#
# COMPACT_ATOMS: atom_id res chain seq x y z
N MET A 1 -54.75 -4.49 49.72
CA MET A 1 -53.41 -3.95 50.00
C MET A 1 -52.48 -4.50 48.91
N ALA A 2 -52.20 -3.70 47.88
CA ALA A 2 -50.97 -2.88 47.72
C ALA A 2 -49.77 -3.77 47.31
N ALA A 3 -48.88 -3.41 46.38
CA ALA A 3 -48.74 -2.36 45.39
C ALA A 3 -47.56 -2.75 44.46
N ALA A 4 -47.43 -2.06 43.34
CA ALA A 4 -46.37 -2.17 42.32
C ALA A 4 -44.95 -1.79 42.78
N GLY A 5 -43.93 -2.08 41.94
CA GLY A 5 -42.61 -1.43 41.96
C GLY A 5 -41.46 -2.33 41.47
N LEU A 6 -40.94 -2.15 40.25
CA LEU A 6 -39.83 -1.26 39.85
C LEU A 6 -38.43 -1.87 40.00
N ALA A 7 -37.71 -1.88 38.86
CA ALA A 7 -36.32 -2.27 38.71
C ALA A 7 -35.35 -1.46 39.57
N ARG A 8 -34.29 -2.09 40.09
CA ARG A 8 -33.00 -1.43 40.36
C ARG A 8 -31.82 -2.35 40.09
N ALA A 9 -30.82 -1.73 39.47
CA ALA A 9 -29.56 -2.27 39.02
C ALA A 9 -28.70 -2.83 40.16
N GLY A 10 -28.22 -4.07 40.00
CA GLY A 10 -27.12 -4.63 40.79
C GLY A 10 -25.81 -4.41 40.04
N HIS A 11 -25.05 -3.42 40.48
CA HIS A 11 -23.66 -3.17 40.07
C HIS A 11 -22.81 -4.44 40.31
N LEU A 12 -22.25 -5.02 39.25
CA LEU A 12 -21.12 -5.94 39.40
C LEU A 12 -19.81 -5.14 39.38
N LEU A 13 -19.21 -5.04 40.56
CA LEU A 13 -17.84 -4.60 40.78
C LEU A 13 -16.89 -5.53 40.03
N ILE A 14 -16.31 -5.04 38.93
CA ILE A 14 -15.21 -5.72 38.24
C ILE A 14 -13.95 -5.48 39.07
N SER A 15 -13.39 -6.54 39.67
CA SER A 15 -12.07 -6.47 40.28
C SER A 15 -11.03 -6.22 39.18
N ARG A 16 -10.31 -5.11 39.28
CA ARG A 16 -9.16 -4.80 38.44
C ARG A 16 -8.10 -5.89 38.59
N HIS A 17 -7.84 -6.64 37.51
CA HIS A 17 -6.52 -7.21 37.31
C HIS A 17 -5.71 -6.26 36.43
N GLU A 18 -4.93 -5.44 37.12
CA GLU A 18 -3.90 -4.58 36.55
C GLU A 18 -2.77 -5.45 35.95
N TYR A 19 -2.79 -5.69 34.64
CA TYR A 19 -1.56 -6.04 33.94
C TYR A 19 -0.75 -4.76 33.72
N LYS A 20 0.22 -4.53 34.62
CA LYS A 20 1.23 -3.47 34.46
C LYS A 20 2.23 -3.88 33.37
N CYS A 21 2.04 -3.36 32.16
CA CYS A 21 3.08 -3.30 31.15
C CYS A 21 4.17 -2.31 31.61
N GLY A 22 5.37 -2.81 31.91
CA GLY A 22 6.46 -2.05 32.51
C GLY A 22 7.07 -0.91 31.67
N TYR A 23 6.55 -0.59 30.48
CA TYR A 23 7.12 0.44 29.61
C TYR A 23 6.11 1.37 28.91
N CYS A 24 4.82 1.34 29.28
CA CYS A 24 3.82 2.21 28.66
C CYS A 24 2.95 2.88 29.74
N LYS A 25 3.07 4.21 29.89
CA LYS A 25 2.08 4.99 30.65
C LYS A 25 0.68 4.79 30.03
N PRO A 26 -0.38 4.66 30.84
CA PRO A 26 -1.73 4.36 30.35
C PRO A 26 -2.27 5.55 29.54
N CYS A 27 -2.66 5.29 28.29
CA CYS A 27 -3.25 6.29 27.41
C CYS A 27 -4.77 6.32 27.62
N SER A 28 -5.26 7.36 28.30
CA SER A 28 -6.67 7.66 28.55
C SER A 28 -7.27 8.45 27.39
N ASN A 29 -7.83 7.79 26.37
CA ASN A 29 -8.70 8.48 25.42
C ASN A 29 -9.78 7.53 24.83
N PRO A 30 -11.08 7.71 25.16
CA PRO A 30 -12.13 6.73 24.86
C PRO A 30 -12.84 6.94 23.50
N LYS A 31 -12.26 7.68 22.55
CA LYS A 31 -13.03 8.15 21.36
C LYS A 31 -12.90 7.38 20.04
N TYR A 32 -12.10 6.30 19.95
CA TYR A 32 -12.03 5.50 18.72
C TYR A 32 -11.89 4.01 19.02
N GLY A 33 -12.99 3.38 19.46
CA GLY A 33 -13.11 1.93 19.53
C GLY A 33 -14.02 1.42 18.41
N TYR A 34 -13.45 0.75 17.40
CA TYR A 34 -14.24 -0.20 16.62
C TYR A 34 -14.19 -1.53 17.37
N LEU A 35 -15.34 -1.94 17.85
CA LEU A 35 -15.58 -3.24 18.47
C LEU A 35 -15.52 -4.31 17.39
N ILE A 36 -14.57 -5.24 17.51
CA ILE A 36 -14.71 -6.56 16.92
C ILE A 36 -15.82 -7.24 17.72
N ARG A 37 -17.02 -7.35 17.14
CA ARG A 37 -18.13 -8.09 17.75
C ARG A 37 -17.80 -9.58 17.70
N ASP A 38 -18.02 -10.22 18.84
CA ASP A 38 -17.92 -11.65 19.08
C ASP A 38 -18.73 -12.47 18.05
N SER A 39 -18.15 -13.59 17.60
CA SER A 39 -18.88 -14.78 17.17
C SER A 39 -18.55 -15.94 18.13
N PRO A 40 -19.50 -16.84 18.40
CA PRO A 40 -19.59 -17.53 19.68
C PRO A 40 -18.59 -18.69 19.80
N ALA A 41 -17.96 -18.72 20.97
CA ALA A 41 -17.34 -19.83 21.67
C ALA A 41 -17.39 -21.22 20.99
N LEU A 42 -16.23 -21.66 20.48
CA LEU A 42 -15.78 -23.05 20.65
C LEU A 42 -14.66 -23.03 21.70
N GLY A 43 -15.04 -23.46 22.91
CA GLY A 43 -14.19 -23.42 24.09
C GLY A 43 -13.00 -24.38 23.98
N TYR A 44 -11.81 -23.88 24.29
CA TYR A 44 -10.69 -24.71 24.69
C TYR A 44 -10.25 -24.32 26.09
N LYS A 45 -10.59 -25.17 27.08
CA LYS A 45 -10.01 -25.14 28.42
C LYS A 45 -8.50 -25.39 28.30
N ARG A 46 -7.71 -24.47 28.84
CA ARG A 46 -6.27 -24.65 29.06
C ARG A 46 -6.04 -25.77 30.07
N HIS A 47 -5.57 -26.93 29.62
CA HIS A 47 -4.69 -27.75 30.42
C HIS A 47 -3.25 -27.48 29.99
N LEU A 48 -2.51 -26.81 30.88
CA LEU A 48 -1.05 -26.67 30.80
C LEU A 48 -0.42 -28.05 31.03
N LYS A 49 0.13 -28.63 29.96
CA LYS A 49 1.34 -29.44 30.04
C LYS A 49 2.29 -28.90 28.98
N GLU A 50 3.46 -28.47 29.44
CA GLU A 50 4.55 -28.01 28.60
C GLU A 50 5.04 -29.17 27.73
N GLU A 51 4.99 -29.00 26.41
CA GLU A 51 5.72 -29.86 25.47
C GLU A 51 6.82 -29.03 24.76
N PRO A 52 7.96 -29.65 24.42
CA PRO A 52 9.17 -28.92 24.06
C PRO A 52 9.05 -28.27 22.68
N ARG A 53 9.59 -27.03 22.57
CA ARG A 53 9.68 -26.23 21.34
C ARG A 53 10.42 -26.98 20.23
N SER A 54 9.69 -27.68 19.37
CA SER A 54 10.20 -28.14 18.08
C SER A 54 10.38 -26.93 17.14
N LYS A 55 11.63 -26.61 16.81
CA LYS A 55 11.97 -25.72 15.68
C LYS A 55 11.69 -26.47 14.37
N THR A 56 10.43 -26.69 14.03
CA THR A 56 10.09 -27.22 12.70
C THR A 56 10.09 -26.04 11.73
N ARG A 57 11.13 -25.97 10.89
CA ARG A 57 11.12 -25.13 9.69
C ARG A 57 9.97 -25.62 8.82
N LEU A 58 8.85 -24.90 8.81
CA LEU A 58 7.72 -25.15 7.91
C LEU A 58 8.22 -24.97 6.48
N VAL A 59 8.63 -26.06 5.85
CA VAL A 59 8.79 -26.13 4.40
C VAL A 59 7.38 -26.39 3.86
N VAL A 60 6.64 -25.32 3.59
CA VAL A 60 5.38 -25.41 2.86
C VAL A 60 5.75 -25.75 1.41
N ARG A 61 5.56 -27.01 1.01
CA ARG A 61 5.48 -27.36 -0.41
C ARG A 61 4.13 -26.84 -0.89
N ALA A 62 4.12 -25.69 -1.55
CA ALA A 62 2.93 -25.16 -2.19
C ALA A 62 2.74 -25.88 -3.51
N ASP A 63 1.67 -26.67 -3.64
CA ASP A 63 1.32 -27.32 -4.90
C ASP A 63 0.92 -26.26 -5.94
N ALA A 64 1.20 -26.51 -7.23
CA ALA A 64 0.95 -25.53 -8.30
C ALA A 64 -0.53 -25.09 -8.38
N ALA A 65 -1.45 -25.99 -8.02
CA ALA A 65 -2.89 -25.71 -7.95
C ALA A 65 -3.26 -24.73 -6.82
N ASP A 66 -2.60 -24.82 -5.66
CA ASP A 66 -2.81 -23.88 -4.54
C ASP A 66 -2.29 -22.48 -4.88
N ASN A 67 -1.16 -22.40 -5.59
CA ASN A 67 -0.62 -21.14 -6.09
C ASN A 67 -1.55 -20.47 -7.10
N GLN A 68 -2.22 -21.23 -7.96
CA GLN A 68 -3.19 -20.68 -8.92
C GLN A 68 -4.42 -20.13 -8.20
N LYS A 69 -4.95 -20.86 -7.21
CA LYS A 69 -6.10 -20.42 -6.40
C LYS A 69 -5.81 -19.15 -5.60
N LEU A 70 -4.58 -18.96 -5.12
CA LEU A 70 -4.14 -17.72 -4.47
C LEU A 70 -4.04 -16.54 -5.46
N ARG A 71 -3.65 -16.78 -6.71
CA ARG A 71 -3.57 -15.71 -7.73
C ARG A 71 -4.93 -15.21 -8.18
N GLU A 72 -5.94 -16.08 -8.16
CA GLU A 72 -7.32 -15.76 -8.57
C GLU A 72 -8.11 -15.01 -7.48
N GLN A 73 -7.67 -15.06 -6.22
CA GLN A 73 -8.31 -14.33 -5.12
C GLN A 73 -7.81 -12.88 -5.06
N GLN A 74 -8.77 -11.95 -4.91
CA GLN A 74 -8.44 -10.58 -4.53
C GLN A 74 -8.03 -10.56 -3.06
N HIS A 75 -6.83 -10.05 -2.82
CA HIS A 75 -6.29 -9.91 -1.49
C HIS A 75 -6.23 -8.44 -1.10
N GLU A 76 -6.42 -8.19 0.20
CA GLU A 76 -6.25 -6.87 0.77
C GLU A 76 -5.27 -6.95 1.96
N ILE A 77 -4.22 -6.15 1.90
CA ILE A 77 -3.21 -6.04 2.95
C ILE A 77 -3.40 -4.71 3.68
N ARG A 78 -3.65 -4.79 4.98
CA ARG A 78 -3.71 -3.64 5.88
C ARG A 78 -2.43 -3.48 6.66
N VAL A 79 -1.74 -2.35 6.47
CA VAL A 79 -0.47 -2.03 7.14
C VAL A 79 -0.72 -1.07 8.31
N CYS A 80 -0.32 -1.48 9.52
CA CYS A 80 -0.40 -0.62 10.71
C CYS A 80 0.53 0.59 10.58
N ILE A 81 -0.03 1.80 10.57
CA ILE A 81 0.73 3.07 10.54
C ILE A 81 0.60 3.88 11.85
N ASN A 82 0.38 3.20 12.99
CA ASN A 82 0.27 3.86 14.29
C ASN A 82 1.59 4.57 14.69
N LYS A 83 1.53 5.53 15.63
CA LYS A 83 2.65 6.40 16.04
C LYS A 83 3.94 5.63 16.40
N THR A 84 3.84 4.49 17.08
CA THR A 84 4.98 3.63 17.42
C THR A 84 5.56 2.93 16.19
N CYS A 85 4.71 2.45 15.30
CA CYS A 85 5.10 1.79 14.05
C CYS A 85 5.74 2.79 13.08
N ARG A 86 5.29 4.06 13.06
CA ARG A 86 5.93 5.12 12.25
C ARG A 86 7.39 5.33 12.62
N LYS A 87 7.72 5.33 13.91
CA LYS A 87 9.12 5.40 14.37
C LYS A 87 9.96 4.21 13.92
N SER A 88 9.31 3.10 13.57
CA SER A 88 9.94 1.86 13.11
C SER A 88 9.92 1.71 11.58
N GLY A 89 9.62 2.78 10.84
CA GLY A 89 9.63 2.76 9.37
C GLY A 89 8.36 2.22 8.71
N SER A 90 7.19 2.31 9.36
CA SER A 90 5.96 1.72 8.81
C SER A 90 5.46 2.38 7.52
N LEU A 91 5.80 3.65 7.28
CA LEU A 91 5.38 4.35 6.05
C LEU A 91 6.22 3.88 4.87
N GLU A 92 7.52 3.77 5.07
CA GLU A 92 8.47 3.22 4.13
C GLU A 92 8.09 1.77 3.80
N MET A 93 7.71 0.98 4.82
CA MET A 93 7.25 -0.39 4.58
C MET A 93 5.90 -0.47 3.88
N LEU A 94 4.98 0.47 4.10
CA LEU A 94 3.73 0.53 3.32
C LEU A 94 4.06 0.73 1.83
N ASP A 95 4.98 1.63 1.50
CA ASP A 95 5.40 1.90 0.13
C ASP A 95 6.19 0.73 -0.48
N VAL A 96 7.01 0.05 0.31
CA VAL A 96 7.68 -1.19 -0.09
C VAL A 96 6.67 -2.29 -0.41
N ILE A 97 5.68 -2.51 0.46
CA ILE A 97 4.65 -3.55 0.23
C ILE A 97 3.83 -3.21 -1.01
N ARG A 98 3.43 -1.94 -1.20
CA ARG A 98 2.79 -1.48 -2.45
C ARG A 98 3.67 -1.77 -3.67
N SER A 99 4.96 -1.50 -3.56
CA SER A 99 5.92 -1.70 -4.66
C SER A 99 6.22 -3.17 -4.97
N LEU A 100 5.90 -4.10 -4.08
CA LEU A 100 6.09 -5.53 -4.28
C LEU A 100 4.76 -6.25 -4.58
N ALA A 101 3.63 -5.61 -4.26
CA ALA A 101 2.31 -6.21 -4.38
C ALA A 101 1.94 -6.44 -5.85
N PRO A 102 1.49 -7.65 -6.21
CA PRO A 102 0.94 -7.93 -7.53
C PRO A 102 -0.38 -7.18 -7.76
N PRO A 103 -0.82 -7.00 -9.03
CA PRO A 103 -1.96 -6.15 -9.36
C PRO A 103 -3.30 -6.59 -8.76
N ASN A 104 -3.42 -7.86 -8.34
CA ASN A 104 -4.59 -8.40 -7.65
C ASN A 104 -4.61 -8.13 -6.13
N VAL A 105 -3.58 -7.47 -5.59
CA VAL A 105 -3.44 -7.19 -4.15
C VAL A 105 -3.58 -5.69 -3.92
N THR A 106 -4.58 -5.31 -3.12
CA THR A 106 -4.70 -3.93 -2.62
C THR A 106 -3.92 -3.78 -1.32
N VAL A 107 -3.21 -2.65 -1.17
CA VAL A 107 -2.38 -2.39 0.02
C VAL A 107 -2.74 -1.05 0.61
N GLU A 108 -3.38 -1.10 1.77
CA GLU A 108 -3.91 0.07 2.45
C GLU A 108 -3.34 0.24 3.85
N SER A 109 -3.28 1.49 4.29
CA SER A 109 -2.92 1.78 5.67
C SER A 109 -4.11 1.56 6.61
N CYS A 110 -3.83 1.24 7.88
CA CYS A 110 -4.86 1.13 8.91
C CYS A 110 -4.39 1.69 10.27
N SER A 111 -5.35 1.77 11.20
CA SER A 111 -5.11 2.11 12.60
C SER A 111 -4.32 1.01 13.32
N CYS A 112 -4.05 1.22 14.61
CA CYS A 112 -3.24 0.30 15.41
C CYS A 112 -3.84 -1.11 15.46
N ILE A 113 -3.05 -2.12 15.08
CA ILE A 113 -3.44 -3.55 15.17
C ILE A 113 -2.99 -4.19 16.51
N GLY A 114 -2.33 -3.43 17.41
CA GLY A 114 -1.81 -3.93 18.68
C GLY A 114 -0.54 -4.77 18.52
N ILE A 115 0.07 -5.22 19.63
CA ILE A 115 1.26 -6.11 19.65
C ILE A 115 2.44 -5.53 18.83
N CYS A 116 2.75 -4.24 19.04
CA CYS A 116 3.86 -3.58 18.34
C CYS A 116 5.14 -3.60 19.20
N GLY A 117 6.26 -4.03 18.61
CA GLY A 117 7.56 -4.09 19.27
C GLY A 117 8.73 -3.82 18.34
N ASN A 118 8.68 -4.27 17.08
CA ASN A 118 9.82 -4.20 16.14
C ASN A 118 9.45 -3.91 14.67
N GLY A 119 8.27 -3.36 14.38
CA GLY A 119 7.81 -3.10 12.99
C GLY A 119 6.30 -3.01 12.84
N PRO A 120 5.78 -2.66 11.65
CA PRO A 120 4.35 -2.65 11.39
C PRO A 120 3.81 -4.09 11.40
N ASN A 121 2.59 -4.23 11.92
CA ASN A 121 1.81 -5.45 11.80
C ASN A 121 0.91 -5.34 10.58
N LEU A 122 0.72 -6.48 9.91
CA LEU A 122 -0.09 -6.60 8.70
C LEU A 122 -1.30 -7.48 8.98
N VAL A 123 -2.42 -7.19 8.31
CA VAL A 123 -3.54 -8.12 8.19
C VAL A 123 -3.75 -8.41 6.72
N ILE A 124 -3.84 -9.69 6.36
CA ILE A 124 -4.11 -10.17 5.00
C ILE A 124 -5.54 -10.71 4.96
N LEU A 125 -6.36 -10.12 4.10
CA LEU A 125 -7.73 -10.52 3.83
C LEU A 125 -7.80 -11.23 2.46
N PRO A 126 -8.70 -12.20 2.26
CA PRO A 126 -9.78 -12.64 3.17
C PRO A 126 -9.35 -13.65 4.24
N SER A 127 -8.10 -14.10 4.25
CA SER A 127 -7.62 -15.16 5.16
C SER A 127 -7.54 -14.78 6.64
N GLU A 128 -7.87 -13.53 6.99
CA GLU A 128 -7.76 -12.94 8.35
C GLU A 128 -6.39 -13.18 9.02
N MET A 129 -5.34 -13.31 8.21
CA MET A 129 -4.01 -13.64 8.70
C MET A 129 -3.33 -12.38 9.23
N MET A 130 -2.97 -12.40 10.52
CA MET A 130 -2.15 -11.36 11.13
C MET A 130 -0.67 -11.73 11.04
N VAL A 131 0.14 -10.82 10.51
CA VAL A 131 1.61 -10.95 10.47
C VAL A 131 2.24 -9.86 11.32
N SER A 132 2.96 -10.28 12.35
CA SER A 132 3.65 -9.35 13.26
C SER A 132 5.04 -8.99 12.74
N HIS A 133 5.43 -7.71 12.92
CA HIS A 133 6.80 -7.23 12.70
C HIS A 133 7.34 -7.41 11.26
N CYS A 134 6.56 -7.03 10.25
CA CYS A 134 7.03 -7.00 8.87
C CYS A 134 7.85 -5.73 8.59
N ASN A 135 9.11 -5.71 9.02
CA ASN A 135 9.98 -4.53 8.97
C ASN A 135 11.08 -4.58 7.90
N THR A 136 11.11 -5.59 7.04
CA THR A 136 12.10 -5.71 5.97
C THR A 136 11.44 -6.00 4.62
N PRO A 137 11.98 -5.46 3.50
CA PRO A 137 11.49 -5.80 2.16
C PRO A 137 11.52 -7.30 1.88
N ALA A 138 12.56 -8.01 2.34
CA ALA A 138 12.68 -9.45 2.15
C ALA A 138 11.58 -10.24 2.86
N HIS A 139 11.14 -9.80 4.05
CA HIS A 139 10.00 -10.41 4.73
C HIS A 139 8.70 -10.15 3.94
N ALA A 140 8.49 -8.90 3.49
CA ALA A 140 7.33 -8.55 2.68
C ALA A 140 7.24 -9.35 1.36
N ALA A 141 8.35 -9.48 0.64
CA ALA A 141 8.39 -10.24 -0.62
C ALA A 141 8.06 -11.73 -0.42
N ARG A 142 8.62 -12.36 0.62
CA ARG A 142 8.29 -13.76 0.96
C ARG A 142 6.83 -13.92 1.35
N LEU A 143 6.29 -12.97 2.11
CA LEU A 143 4.89 -12.97 2.52
C LEU A 143 3.96 -12.88 1.31
N LEU A 144 4.24 -11.97 0.38
CA LEU A 144 3.47 -11.82 -0.86
C LEU A 144 3.55 -13.05 -1.75
N ALA A 145 4.70 -13.71 -1.80
CA ALA A 145 4.85 -14.97 -2.55
C ALA A 145 4.02 -16.10 -1.93
N LEU A 146 4.05 -16.23 -0.60
CA LEU A 146 3.35 -17.30 0.12
C LEU A 146 1.83 -17.09 0.20
N GLN A 147 1.38 -15.85 0.37
CA GLN A 147 -0.02 -15.53 0.69
C GLN A 147 -0.78 -14.89 -0.46
N CYS A 148 -0.09 -14.33 -1.46
CA CYS A 148 -0.74 -13.57 -2.53
C CYS A 148 -0.36 -14.04 -3.94
N GLY A 149 0.36 -15.16 -4.04
CA GLY A 149 0.72 -15.78 -5.32
C GLY A 149 1.75 -15.02 -6.16
N ALA A 150 2.47 -14.05 -5.55
CA ALA A 150 3.54 -13.32 -6.23
C ALA A 150 4.66 -14.28 -6.68
N SER A 151 5.02 -14.25 -7.96
CA SER A 151 6.11 -15.07 -8.49
C SER A 151 7.47 -14.40 -8.28
N ASN A 152 8.52 -15.21 -8.17
CA ASN A 152 9.93 -14.78 -8.16
C ASN A 152 10.22 -13.63 -7.17
N PRO A 153 10.12 -13.87 -5.85
CA PRO A 153 10.35 -12.83 -4.84
C PRO A 153 11.75 -12.20 -4.93
N GLU A 154 12.75 -12.93 -5.42
CA GLU A 154 14.10 -12.42 -5.68
C GLU A 154 14.08 -11.35 -6.78
N ASN A 155 13.42 -11.60 -7.92
CA ASN A 155 13.29 -10.62 -8.99
C ASN A 155 12.51 -9.39 -8.53
N ASN A 156 11.44 -9.58 -7.74
CA ASN A 156 10.66 -8.46 -7.20
C ASN A 156 11.50 -7.57 -6.28
N LEU A 157 12.34 -8.17 -5.44
CA LEU A 157 13.27 -7.44 -4.57
C LEU A 157 14.36 -6.72 -5.37
N GLN A 158 14.91 -7.38 -6.39
CA GLN A 158 15.93 -6.78 -7.25
C GLN A 158 15.35 -5.62 -8.05
N ALA A 159 14.16 -5.76 -8.64
CA ALA A 159 13.47 -4.69 -9.34
C ALA A 159 13.14 -3.52 -8.41
N LEU A 160 12.71 -3.79 -7.17
CA LEU A 160 12.53 -2.76 -6.15
C LEU A 160 13.84 -2.01 -5.86
N HIS A 161 14.95 -2.74 -5.74
CA HIS A 161 16.27 -2.17 -5.48
C HIS A 161 16.74 -1.27 -6.63
N LEU A 162 16.67 -1.77 -7.87
CA LEU A 162 17.01 -1.01 -9.08
C LEU A 162 16.14 0.23 -9.21
N LYS A 163 14.83 0.13 -8.96
CA LYS A 163 13.93 1.30 -8.93
C LYS A 163 14.40 2.34 -7.90
N GLN A 164 14.79 1.91 -6.70
CA GLN A 164 15.28 2.84 -5.67
C GLN A 164 16.61 3.49 -6.06
N GLN A 165 17.52 2.76 -6.72
CA GLN A 165 18.75 3.32 -7.26
C GLN A 165 18.44 4.32 -8.39
N ALA A 166 17.52 3.97 -9.30
CA ALA A 166 17.09 4.84 -10.40
C ALA A 166 16.47 6.15 -9.88
N ASN A 167 15.63 6.08 -8.84
CA ASN A 167 15.08 7.27 -8.18
C ASN A 167 16.20 8.17 -7.65
N LYS A 168 17.22 7.61 -6.98
CA LYS A 168 18.36 8.37 -6.46
C LYS A 168 19.22 8.96 -7.57
N ALA A 169 19.45 8.23 -8.67
CA ALA A 169 20.16 8.75 -9.83
C ALA A 169 19.39 9.91 -10.47
N PHE A 170 18.06 9.80 -10.56
CA PHE A 170 17.19 10.85 -11.07
C PHE A 170 17.21 12.09 -10.17
N GLU A 171 17.15 11.93 -8.85
CA GLU A 171 17.28 13.04 -7.88
C GLU A 171 18.61 13.77 -7.99
N ARG A 172 19.68 13.07 -8.40
CA ARG A 172 21.01 13.66 -8.66
C ARG A 172 21.13 14.30 -10.05
N GLY A 173 20.09 14.22 -10.88
CA GLY A 173 20.09 14.71 -12.26
C GLY A 173 20.84 13.79 -13.25
N ASN A 174 21.26 12.60 -12.84
CA ASN A 174 21.89 11.64 -13.76
C ASN A 174 20.82 10.88 -14.55
N LEU A 175 20.32 11.53 -15.60
CA LEU A 175 19.18 11.01 -16.37
C LEU A 175 19.51 9.70 -17.11
N VAL A 176 20.75 9.55 -17.59
CA VAL A 176 21.20 8.36 -18.35
C VAL A 176 21.28 7.13 -17.45
N GLU A 177 21.90 7.28 -16.27
CA GLU A 177 21.97 6.19 -15.28
C GLU A 177 20.57 5.81 -14.80
N ALA A 178 19.71 6.79 -14.52
CA ALA A 178 18.34 6.52 -14.09
C ALA A 178 17.54 5.75 -15.16
N GLU A 179 17.71 6.08 -16.45
CA GLU A 179 17.00 5.39 -17.53
C GLU A 179 17.44 3.93 -17.66
N GLY A 180 18.75 3.68 -17.57
CA GLY A 180 19.31 2.32 -17.54
C GLY A 180 18.76 1.50 -16.39
N LEU A 181 18.80 2.04 -15.17
CA LEU A 181 18.32 1.35 -13.97
C LEU A 181 16.81 1.07 -13.99
N TYR A 182 15.98 2.00 -14.48
CA TYR A 182 14.55 1.72 -14.65
C TYR A 182 14.29 0.65 -15.70
N THR A 183 15.05 0.66 -16.80
CA THR A 183 14.89 -0.31 -17.89
C THR A 183 15.29 -1.71 -17.43
N GLU A 184 16.42 -1.85 -16.73
CA GLU A 184 16.84 -3.11 -16.11
C GLU A 184 15.78 -3.61 -15.10
N ALA A 185 15.21 -2.72 -14.28
CA ALA A 185 14.15 -3.09 -13.35
C ALA A 185 12.88 -3.61 -14.06
N ILE A 186 12.56 -3.08 -15.24
CA ILE A 186 11.43 -3.52 -16.07
C ILE A 186 11.72 -4.89 -16.69
N GLU A 187 12.94 -5.12 -17.18
CA GLU A 187 13.37 -6.38 -17.81
C GLU A 187 13.30 -7.58 -16.85
N LEU A 188 13.46 -7.35 -15.54
CA LEU A 188 13.25 -8.38 -14.51
C LEU A 188 11.79 -8.88 -14.43
N ASN A 189 10.85 -8.17 -15.08
CA ASN A 189 9.43 -8.45 -15.12
C ASN A 189 8.84 -8.83 -13.75
N PRO A 190 8.96 -7.93 -12.74
CA PRO A 190 8.47 -8.21 -11.40
C PRO A 190 6.96 -8.43 -11.43
N SER A 191 6.47 -9.37 -10.64
CA SER A 191 5.04 -9.65 -10.54
C SER A 191 4.25 -8.51 -9.89
N GLY A 192 4.93 -7.60 -9.20
CA GLY A 192 4.33 -6.47 -8.48
C GLY A 192 5.06 -5.16 -8.71
N GLY A 193 4.33 -4.05 -8.54
CA GLY A 193 4.86 -2.69 -8.62
C GLY A 193 5.40 -2.22 -9.98
N LEU A 194 5.24 -3.00 -11.05
CA LEU A 194 5.72 -2.65 -12.40
C LEU A 194 5.15 -1.30 -12.90
N HIS A 195 3.88 -1.00 -12.60
CA HIS A 195 3.26 0.29 -12.92
C HIS A 195 3.96 1.49 -12.26
N PHE A 196 4.53 1.33 -11.06
CA PHE A 196 5.32 2.39 -10.42
C PHE A 196 6.62 2.64 -11.18
N ILE A 197 7.26 1.60 -11.71
CA ILE A 197 8.52 1.71 -12.44
C ILE A 197 8.28 2.47 -13.76
N TYR A 198 7.24 2.09 -14.52
CA TYR A 198 6.84 2.81 -15.72
C TYR A 198 6.46 4.27 -15.44
N ALA A 199 5.67 4.54 -14.40
CA ALA A 199 5.30 5.92 -14.06
C ALA A 199 6.50 6.79 -13.61
N ASN A 200 7.52 6.19 -13.01
CA ASN A 200 8.76 6.89 -12.67
C ASN A 200 9.63 7.12 -13.91
N ARG A 201 9.75 6.13 -14.80
CA ARG A 201 10.45 6.30 -16.08
C ARG A 201 9.74 7.30 -16.99
N SER A 202 8.41 7.39 -16.94
CA SER A 202 7.62 8.45 -17.59
C SER A 202 8.03 9.84 -17.11
N ALA A 203 8.15 10.04 -15.79
CA ALA A 203 8.63 11.31 -15.22
C ALA A 203 10.08 11.63 -15.60
N LEU A 204 10.95 10.60 -15.67
CA LEU A 204 12.32 10.74 -16.16
C LEU A 204 12.35 11.18 -17.63
N ARG A 205 11.59 10.52 -18.50
CA ARG A 205 11.52 10.82 -19.93
C ARG A 205 10.95 12.20 -20.22
N LEU A 206 10.03 12.67 -19.39
CA LEU A 206 9.59 14.08 -19.40
C LEU A 206 10.76 15.03 -19.15
N ALA A 207 11.60 14.75 -18.15
CA ALA A 207 12.78 15.56 -17.84
C ALA A 207 13.85 15.51 -18.96
N GLN A 208 13.91 14.41 -19.72
CA GLN A 208 14.77 14.28 -20.90
C GLN A 208 14.21 14.99 -22.16
N GLY A 209 12.98 15.50 -22.12
CA GLY A 209 12.30 16.05 -23.30
C GLY A 209 11.66 15.00 -24.22
N ASN A 210 11.72 13.70 -23.86
CA ASN A 210 11.09 12.61 -24.61
C ASN A 210 9.61 12.47 -24.21
N PHE A 211 8.79 13.42 -24.66
CA PHE A 211 7.39 13.50 -24.24
C PHE A 211 6.55 12.32 -24.74
N GLN A 212 6.77 11.86 -25.97
CA GLN A 212 6.08 10.69 -26.50
C GLN A 212 6.45 9.41 -25.74
N GLY A 213 7.74 9.22 -25.42
CA GLY A 213 8.18 8.09 -24.60
C GLY A 213 7.61 8.12 -23.19
N ALA A 214 7.44 9.32 -22.62
CA ALA A 214 6.79 9.49 -21.33
C ALA A 214 5.30 9.16 -21.35
N LEU A 215 4.59 9.56 -22.41
CA LEU A 215 3.18 9.23 -22.61
C LEU A 215 3.00 7.70 -22.76
N ASN A 216 3.84 7.06 -23.56
CA ASN A 216 3.82 5.60 -23.74
C ASN A 216 4.02 4.87 -22.40
N ASP A 217 5.01 5.27 -21.60
CA ASP A 217 5.23 4.66 -20.27
C ASP A 217 4.04 4.88 -19.33
N ALA A 218 3.40 6.06 -19.37
CA ALA A 218 2.24 6.35 -18.56
C ALA A 218 1.00 5.52 -18.98
N GLN A 219 0.84 5.24 -20.28
CA GLN A 219 -0.20 4.35 -20.81
C GLN A 219 0.05 2.88 -20.44
N VAL A 220 1.31 2.44 -20.44
CA VAL A 220 1.65 1.10 -19.94
C VAL A 220 1.35 0.98 -18.45
N ALA A 221 1.67 2.00 -17.65
CA ALA A 221 1.32 2.02 -16.23
C ALA A 221 -0.20 1.95 -15.99
N GLU A 222 -1.00 2.64 -16.82
CA GLU A 222 -2.46 2.54 -16.82
C GLU A 222 -2.92 1.12 -17.17
N ALA A 223 -2.39 0.52 -18.23
CA ALA A 223 -2.77 -0.83 -18.66
C ALA A 223 -2.50 -1.89 -17.57
N ILE A 224 -1.43 -1.72 -16.80
CA ILE A 224 -1.09 -2.59 -15.67
C ILE A 224 -2.01 -2.34 -14.46
N SER A 225 -2.36 -1.07 -14.20
CA SER A 225 -3.20 -0.69 -13.05
C SER A 225 -4.23 0.38 -13.44
N PRO A 226 -5.38 -0.02 -14.03
CA PRO A 226 -6.35 0.93 -14.61
C PRO A 226 -7.02 1.86 -13.59
N LYS A 227 -7.04 1.45 -12.32
CA LYS A 227 -7.66 2.22 -11.22
C LYS A 227 -6.66 3.14 -10.50
N TRP A 228 -5.43 3.25 -10.99
CA TRP A 228 -4.40 4.05 -10.34
C TRP A 228 -4.33 5.46 -10.92
N ALA A 229 -4.93 6.42 -10.21
CA ALA A 229 -5.06 7.81 -10.64
C ALA A 229 -3.73 8.47 -11.07
N GLN A 230 -2.61 8.08 -10.46
CA GLN A 230 -1.31 8.67 -10.76
C GLN A 230 -0.83 8.37 -12.19
N ALA A 231 -1.27 7.26 -12.81
CA ALA A 231 -0.95 6.97 -14.22
C ALA A 231 -1.51 8.07 -15.13
N PHE A 232 -2.76 8.48 -14.91
CA PHE A 232 -3.40 9.58 -15.65
C PHE A 232 -2.76 10.94 -15.36
N VAL A 233 -2.27 11.18 -14.14
CA VAL A 233 -1.47 12.38 -13.85
C VAL A 233 -0.18 12.40 -14.69
N ARG A 234 0.48 11.26 -14.88
CA ARG A 234 1.67 11.17 -15.75
C ARG A 234 1.34 11.38 -17.22
N GLN A 235 0.20 10.86 -17.69
CA GLN A 235 -0.28 11.14 -19.05
C GLN A 235 -0.54 12.63 -19.24
N ALA A 236 -1.22 13.28 -18.29
CA ALA A 236 -1.47 14.72 -18.35
C ALA A 236 -0.17 15.54 -18.39
N ASP A 237 0.84 15.15 -17.61
CA ASP A 237 2.15 15.80 -17.63
C ASP A 237 2.81 15.69 -19.02
N ALA A 238 2.75 14.50 -19.64
CA ALA A 238 3.30 14.28 -20.98
C ALA A 238 2.55 15.03 -22.08
N LEU A 239 1.21 14.97 -22.06
CA LEU A 239 0.35 15.67 -23.03
C LEU A 239 0.48 17.19 -22.92
N SER A 240 0.59 17.71 -21.69
CA SER A 240 0.86 19.14 -21.45
C SER A 240 2.17 19.58 -22.11
N ALA A 241 3.22 18.77 -22.00
CA ALA A 241 4.53 19.06 -22.61
C ALA A 241 4.50 18.98 -24.14
N MET A 242 3.59 18.18 -24.71
CA MET A 242 3.34 18.11 -26.16
C MET A 242 2.44 19.24 -26.68
N GLY A 243 1.89 20.08 -25.81
CA GLY A 243 0.91 21.12 -26.17
C GLY A 243 -0.51 20.61 -26.37
N GLU A 244 -0.79 19.34 -26.06
CA GLU A 244 -2.11 18.70 -26.18
C GLU A 244 -2.98 18.99 -24.95
N VAL A 245 -3.28 20.27 -24.72
CA VAL A 245 -3.89 20.80 -23.48
C VAL A 245 -5.25 20.17 -23.17
N GLU A 246 -6.11 20.01 -24.17
CA GLU A 246 -7.46 19.43 -23.99
C GLU A 246 -7.38 17.97 -23.50
N ARG A 247 -6.51 17.17 -24.13
CA ARG A 247 -6.27 15.78 -23.73
C ARG A 247 -5.63 15.71 -22.35
N ALA A 248 -4.73 16.64 -22.01
CA ALA A 248 -4.15 16.71 -20.67
C ALA A 248 -5.20 16.99 -19.59
N LEU A 249 -6.14 17.92 -19.83
CA LEU A 249 -7.25 18.20 -18.92
C LEU A 249 -8.20 17.00 -18.78
N ALA A 250 -8.49 16.29 -19.88
CA ALA A 250 -9.28 15.07 -19.83
C ALA A 250 -8.60 13.99 -18.95
N ALA A 251 -7.29 13.80 -19.09
CA ALA A 251 -6.53 12.88 -18.25
C ALA A 251 -6.56 13.28 -16.76
N LEU A 252 -6.41 14.58 -16.43
CA LEU A 252 -6.56 15.05 -15.04
C LEU A 252 -7.98 14.84 -14.51
N SER A 253 -9.01 15.01 -15.33
CA SER A 253 -10.40 14.74 -14.94
C SER A 253 -10.59 13.26 -14.58
N THR A 254 -10.05 12.35 -15.39
CA THR A 254 -10.06 10.90 -15.09
C THR A 254 -9.31 10.59 -13.80
N ALA A 255 -8.12 11.18 -13.60
CA ALA A 255 -7.36 11.03 -12.36
C ALA A 255 -8.18 11.43 -11.13
N LEU A 256 -8.89 12.57 -11.21
CA LEU A 256 -9.73 13.08 -10.12
C LEU A 256 -10.98 12.22 -9.88
N CYS A 257 -11.53 11.59 -10.92
CA CYS A 257 -12.63 10.65 -10.79
C CYS A 257 -12.20 9.39 -10.02
N LEU A 258 -10.99 8.88 -10.32
CA LEU A 258 -10.42 7.71 -9.65
C LEU A 258 -9.98 8.00 -8.20
N ASP A 259 -9.38 9.16 -7.95
CA ASP A 259 -9.00 9.61 -6.61
C ASP A 259 -9.48 11.05 -6.34
N PRO A 260 -10.67 11.20 -5.72
CA PRO A 260 -11.20 12.51 -5.33
C PRO A 260 -10.32 13.29 -4.35
N LEU A 261 -9.39 12.64 -3.64
CA LEU A 261 -8.48 13.31 -2.71
C LEU A 261 -7.44 14.17 -3.44
N LEU A 262 -7.17 13.89 -4.72
CA LEU A 262 -6.31 14.71 -5.57
C LEU A 262 -6.79 16.17 -5.62
N ARG A 263 -8.10 16.43 -5.45
CA ARG A 263 -8.65 17.80 -5.34
C ARG A 263 -7.96 18.64 -4.27
N ARG A 264 -7.49 18.01 -3.19
CA ARG A 264 -6.83 18.69 -2.05
C ARG A 264 -5.32 18.83 -2.25
N SER A 265 -4.74 18.17 -3.26
CA SER A 265 -3.31 18.25 -3.56
C SER A 265 -2.97 19.59 -4.20
N LYS A 266 -2.11 20.38 -3.57
CA LYS A 266 -1.63 21.66 -4.12
C LYS A 266 -0.96 21.49 -5.48
N GLY A 267 -0.19 20.41 -5.65
CA GLY A 267 0.47 20.10 -6.93
C GLY A 267 -0.54 19.82 -8.04
N PHE A 268 -1.58 19.05 -7.74
CA PHE A 268 -2.66 18.78 -8.70
C PHE A 268 -3.44 20.04 -9.07
N GLN A 269 -3.78 20.88 -8.07
CA GLN A 269 -4.46 22.15 -8.29
C GLN A 269 -3.63 23.13 -9.14
N SER A 270 -2.31 23.14 -8.97
CA SER A 270 -1.42 23.98 -9.76
C SER A 270 -1.43 23.54 -11.23
N LYS A 271 -1.26 22.23 -11.48
CA LYS A 271 -1.29 21.66 -12.83
C LYS A 271 -2.62 21.91 -13.54
N SER A 272 -3.73 21.69 -12.86
CA SER A 272 -5.07 21.92 -13.42
C SER A 272 -5.29 23.38 -13.82
N ARG A 273 -4.84 24.33 -12.98
CA ARG A 273 -4.97 25.77 -13.28
C ARG A 273 -4.07 26.21 -14.43
N GLU A 274 -2.84 25.71 -14.47
CA GLU A 274 -1.91 26.00 -15.57
C GLU A 274 -2.48 25.57 -16.92
N LEU A 275 -3.03 24.36 -16.99
CA LEU A 275 -3.66 23.85 -18.22
C LEU A 275 -4.92 24.61 -18.60
N GLN A 276 -5.76 25.00 -17.64
CA GLN A 276 -6.94 25.85 -17.90
C GLN A 276 -6.54 27.20 -18.50
N MET A 277 -5.53 27.85 -17.91
CA MET A 277 -5.02 29.12 -18.44
C MET A 277 -4.46 28.95 -19.86
N LYS A 278 -3.73 27.88 -20.14
CA LYS A 278 -3.22 27.56 -21.50
C LYS A 278 -4.35 27.34 -22.51
N LEU A 279 -5.47 26.73 -22.11
CA LEU A 279 -6.62 26.52 -22.97
C LEU A 279 -7.35 27.83 -23.27
N GLU A 280 -7.52 28.68 -22.26
CA GLU A 280 -8.14 30.00 -22.40
C GLU A 280 -7.33 30.92 -23.31
N THR A 281 -6.00 30.96 -23.14
CA THR A 281 -5.12 31.77 -24.01
C THR A 281 -5.11 31.28 -25.45
N ALA A 282 -5.12 29.96 -25.67
CA ALA A 282 -5.23 29.39 -27.02
C ALA A 282 -6.57 29.74 -27.66
N SER A 283 -7.66 29.67 -26.91
CA SER A 283 -9.02 30.01 -27.38
C SER A 283 -9.18 31.51 -27.68
N ALA A 284 -8.47 32.37 -26.94
CA ALA A 284 -8.49 33.82 -27.14
C ALA A 284 -7.57 34.29 -28.30
N SER A 285 -6.70 33.42 -28.80
CA SER A 285 -5.76 33.73 -29.90
C SER A 285 -6.25 33.23 -31.27
N MET A 286 -7.39 32.55 -31.31
CA MET A 286 -8.10 32.11 -32.52
C MET A 286 -9.25 33.06 -32.84
#